data_AF-A0A1W1CDW1-F1
#
_entry.id   AF-A0A1W1CDW1-F1
#
_cell.length_a   1.000
_cell.length_b   1.000
_cell.length_c   1.000
_cell.angle_alpha   90.00
_cell.angle_beta   90.00
_cell.angle_gamma   90.00
#
_symmetry.space_group_name_H-M   'P 1'
#
loop_
_entity.id
_entity.type
_entity.pdbx_description
1 polymer ?
#
loop_
_entity_poly.entity_id
_entity_poly.type
_entity_poly.pdbx_seq_one_letter_code
_entity_poly.pdbx_strand_id
1 'polypeptide(L)'
;MKTRFSSLVSIKKNSVQKSERVLQQANKNLHNAQSALQESLIALREIQLPHKGSMSEFLANRSLLDSQRSLIQHNEEWVAYAQKELNDAKEQLKQDMIEYEKYKYLELQEIEKVLKAQKLQEAKDLDEVALMTHGRKTKMRQAS
;
A
#
# COMPACT_ATOMS: atom_id res chain seq x y z
N MET A 1 -23.19 -6.12 -8.10
CA MET A 1 -24.07 -4.93 -8.10
C MET A 1 -23.21 -3.69 -7.95
N LYS A 2 -23.49 -2.63 -8.71
CA LYS A 2 -22.88 -1.32 -8.45
C LYS A 2 -23.69 -0.64 -7.35
N THR A 3 -23.04 -0.27 -6.27
CA THR A 3 -23.63 0.47 -5.15
C THR A 3 -23.33 1.96 -5.29
N ARG A 4 -23.90 2.79 -4.40
CA ARG A 4 -23.54 4.22 -4.35
C ARG A 4 -22.08 4.42 -3.92
N PHE A 5 -21.50 3.45 -3.23
CA PHE A 5 -20.12 3.47 -2.74
C PHE A 5 -19.09 2.89 -3.70
N SER A 6 -19.47 2.15 -4.75
CA SER A 6 -18.52 1.48 -5.65
C SER A 6 -17.48 2.42 -6.27
N SER A 7 -17.88 3.65 -6.62
CA SER A 7 -16.95 4.67 -7.14
C SER A 7 -15.93 5.10 -6.09
N LEU A 8 -16.36 5.28 -4.84
CA LEU A 8 -15.49 5.68 -3.72
C LEU A 8 -14.53 4.55 -3.34
N VAL A 9 -15.01 3.31 -3.30
CA VAL A 9 -14.16 2.12 -3.06
C VAL A 9 -13.08 2.01 -4.13
N SER A 10 -13.42 2.23 -5.41
CA SER A 10 -12.46 2.24 -6.51
C SER A 10 -11.39 3.34 -6.35
N ILE A 11 -11.81 4.56 -6.02
CA ILE A 11 -10.89 5.69 -5.78
C ILE A 11 -9.95 5.39 -4.61
N LYS A 12 -10.47 4.87 -3.50
CA LYS A 12 -9.66 4.54 -2.32
C LYS A 12 -8.72 3.37 -2.56
N LYS A 13 -9.15 2.37 -3.34
CA LYS A 13 -8.26 1.30 -3.81
C LYS A 13 -7.08 1.86 -4.61
N ASN A 14 -7.32 2.82 -5.50
CA ASN A 14 -6.26 3.47 -6.25
C ASN A 14 -5.33 4.29 -5.34
N SER A 15 -5.85 4.89 -4.25
CA SER A 15 -5.01 5.56 -3.24
C SER A 15 -4.07 4.58 -2.55
N VAL A 16 -4.60 3.46 -2.06
CA VAL A 16 -3.80 2.39 -1.45
C VAL A 16 -2.69 1.93 -2.39
N GLN A 17 -3.01 1.67 -3.66
CA GLN A 17 -2.01 1.27 -4.66
C GLN A 17 -0.93 2.33 -4.90
N LYS A 18 -1.27 3.62 -4.85
CA LYS A 18 -0.28 4.70 -4.94
C LYS A 18 0.62 4.71 -3.72
N SER A 19 0.04 4.62 -2.53
CA SER A 19 0.79 4.60 -1.26
C SER A 19 1.68 3.36 -1.13
N GLU A 20 1.26 2.20 -1.65
CA GLU A 20 2.10 1.00 -1.76
C GLU A 20 3.32 1.22 -2.66
N ARG A 21 3.14 1.87 -3.82
CA ARG A 21 4.27 2.20 -4.72
C ARG A 21 5.25 3.16 -4.06
N VAL A 22 4.74 4.16 -3.34
CA VAL A 22 5.57 5.09 -2.57
C VAL A 22 6.37 4.35 -1.51
N LEU A 23 5.74 3.44 -0.77
CA LEU A 23 6.41 2.61 0.23
C LEU A 23 7.50 1.71 -0.39
N GLN A 24 7.22 1.10 -1.54
CA GLN A 24 8.22 0.31 -2.27
C GLN A 24 9.41 1.15 -2.70
N GLN A 25 9.16 2.36 -3.21
CA GLN A 25 10.22 3.29 -3.60
C GLN A 25 11.05 3.76 -2.40
N ALA A 26 10.40 4.06 -1.26
CA ALA A 26 11.08 4.45 -0.02
C ALA A 26 11.96 3.31 0.53
N ASN A 27 11.48 2.06 0.50
CA ASN A 27 12.28 0.89 0.86
C ASN A 27 13.52 0.75 -0.04
N LYS A 28 13.34 0.92 -1.35
CA LYS A 28 14.46 0.89 -2.30
C LYS A 28 15.46 2.01 -2.01
N ASN A 29 14.99 3.21 -1.70
CA ASN A 29 15.85 4.35 -1.34
C ASN A 29 16.68 4.05 -0.09
N LEU A 30 16.05 3.52 0.96
CA LEU A 30 16.73 3.12 2.19
C LEU A 30 17.79 2.05 1.92
N HIS A 31 17.47 1.03 1.14
CA HIS A 31 18.41 -0.02 0.79
C HIS A 31 19.62 0.52 0.02
N ASN A 32 19.38 1.42 -0.93
CA ASN A 32 20.46 2.07 -1.69
C ASN A 32 21.35 2.93 -0.76
N ALA A 33 20.75 3.70 0.16
CA ALA A 33 21.49 4.51 1.12
C ALA A 33 22.35 3.65 2.05
N GLN A 34 21.81 2.54 2.54
CA GLN A 34 22.56 1.58 3.37
C GLN A 34 23.71 0.92 2.60
N SER A 35 23.48 0.55 1.34
CA SER A 35 24.51 -0.03 0.48
C SER A 35 25.63 0.98 0.20
N ALA A 36 25.28 2.23 -0.12
CA ALA A 36 26.24 3.30 -0.32
C ALA A 36 27.05 3.58 0.96
N LEU A 37 26.41 3.58 2.13
CA LEU A 37 27.13 3.71 3.41
C LEU A 37 28.12 2.55 3.63
N GLN A 38 27.70 1.32 3.35
CA GLN A 38 28.56 0.15 3.48
C GLN A 38 29.75 0.22 2.53
N GLU A 39 29.55 0.59 1.27
CA GLU A 39 30.61 0.79 0.28
C GLU A 39 31.60 1.85 0.76
N SER A 40 31.12 2.96 1.31
CA SER A 40 31.98 4.02 1.85
C SER A 40 32.80 3.57 3.05
N LEU A 41 32.23 2.73 3.91
CA LEU A 41 32.95 2.15 5.04
C LEU A 41 34.02 1.14 4.59
N ILE A 42 33.75 0.38 3.54
CA ILE A 42 34.73 -0.53 2.91
C ILE A 42 35.87 0.28 2.30
N ALA A 43 35.55 1.29 1.48
CA ALA A 43 36.54 2.16 0.86
C ALA A 43 37.46 2.84 1.89
N LEU A 44 36.92 3.28 3.04
CA LEU A 44 37.74 3.84 4.12
C LEU A 44 38.76 2.84 4.67
N ARG A 45 38.40 1.55 4.78
CA ARG A 45 39.32 0.50 5.28
C ARG A 45 40.41 0.16 4.27
N GLU A 46 40.15 0.34 2.99
CA GLU A 46 41.10 0.07 1.92
C GLU A 46 42.16 1.18 1.75
N ILE A 47 41.91 2.38 2.29
CA ILE A 47 42.89 3.47 2.28
C ILE A 47 44.09 3.08 3.16
N GLN A 48 45.22 2.79 2.52
CA GLN A 48 46.48 2.54 3.20
C GLN A 48 47.16 3.85 3.59
N LEU A 49 47.67 3.91 4.82
CA LEU A 49 48.44 5.03 5.32
C LEU A 49 49.90 4.93 4.81
N PRO A 50 50.45 5.98 4.21
CA PRO A 50 51.87 6.00 3.84
C PRO A 50 52.72 5.97 5.11
N HIS A 51 53.66 5.03 5.18
CA HIS A 51 54.61 4.93 6.30
C HIS A 51 55.92 5.68 6.02
N LYS A 52 56.19 5.96 4.75
CA LYS A 52 57.34 6.68 4.22
C LYS A 52 56.87 7.44 2.98
N GLY A 53 57.50 8.55 2.65
CA GLY A 53 57.12 9.36 1.50
C GLY A 53 57.49 10.83 1.63
N SER A 54 57.16 11.59 0.60
CA SER A 54 57.26 13.05 0.60
C SER A 54 56.09 13.67 1.39
N MET A 55 56.30 14.85 2.00
CA MET A 55 55.25 15.55 2.75
C MET A 55 53.96 15.76 1.91
N SER A 56 54.10 15.98 0.61
CA SER A 56 52.97 16.09 -0.32
C SER A 56 52.11 14.82 -0.39
N GLU A 57 52.70 13.63 -0.30
CA GLU A 57 51.96 12.36 -0.31
C GLU A 57 51.15 12.18 0.99
N PHE A 58 51.71 12.58 2.13
CA PHE A 58 50.99 12.59 3.41
C PHE A 58 49.80 13.56 3.39
N LEU A 59 49.99 14.76 2.84
CA LEU A 59 48.90 15.74 2.70
C LEU A 59 47.79 15.25 1.76
N ALA A 60 48.16 14.61 0.65
CA ALA A 60 47.19 14.03 -0.28
C ALA A 60 46.38 12.90 0.39
N ASN A 61 47.04 11.99 1.12
CA ASN A 61 46.36 10.92 1.84
C ASN A 61 45.43 11.46 2.95
N ARG A 62 45.86 12.50 3.68
CA ARG A 62 45.00 13.17 4.65
C ARG A 62 43.74 13.75 4.01
N SER A 63 43.89 14.46 2.89
CA SER A 63 42.76 15.03 2.15
C SER A 63 41.79 13.94 1.69
N LEU A 64 42.30 12.80 1.21
CA LEU A 64 41.51 11.63 0.85
C LEU A 64 40.72 11.08 2.04
N LEU A 65 41.35 10.93 3.21
CA LEU A 65 40.68 10.46 4.42
C LEU A 65 39.59 11.42 4.91
N ASP A 66 39.87 12.72 4.88
CA ASP A 66 38.90 13.74 5.30
C ASP A 66 37.70 13.77 4.33
N SER A 67 37.94 13.63 3.02
CA SER A 67 36.88 13.49 2.01
C SER A 67 36.05 12.21 2.24
N GLN A 68 36.69 11.08 2.50
CA GLN A 68 36.00 9.81 2.74
C GLN A 68 35.13 9.86 4.01
N ARG A 69 35.62 10.48 5.08
CA ARG A 69 34.85 10.71 6.32
C ARG A 69 33.63 11.59 6.08
N SER A 70 33.80 12.65 5.29
CA SER A 70 32.70 13.56 4.94
C SER A 70 31.62 12.83 4.14
N LEU A 71 32.03 11.94 3.24
CA LEU A 71 31.11 11.12 2.45
C LEU A 71 30.38 10.07 3.31
N ILE A 72 31.05 9.46 4.28
CA ILE A 72 30.41 8.57 5.26
C ILE A 72 29.35 9.32 6.05
N GLN A 73 29.68 10.50 6.59
CA GLN A 73 28.73 11.32 7.34
C GLN A 73 27.50 11.67 6.49
N HIS A 74 27.71 12.06 5.23
CA HIS A 74 26.60 12.31 4.30
C HIS A 74 25.72 11.08 4.09
N ASN A 75 26.32 9.90 3.91
CA ASN A 75 25.57 8.65 3.74
C ASN A 75 24.82 8.24 5.01
N GLU A 76 25.36 8.50 6.20
CA GLU A 76 24.66 8.29 7.48
C GLU A 76 23.42 9.20 7.61
N GLU A 77 23.58 10.48 7.27
CA GLU A 77 22.47 11.44 7.23
C GLU A 77 21.41 11.02 6.19
N TRP A 78 21.84 10.54 5.02
CA TRP A 78 20.94 10.04 3.99
C TRP A 78 20.17 8.80 4.44
N VAL A 79 20.82 7.84 5.13
CA VAL A 79 20.15 6.67 5.71
C VAL A 79 19.09 7.12 6.74
N ALA A 80 19.43 8.06 7.62
CA ALA A 80 18.48 8.58 8.61
C ALA A 80 17.27 9.25 7.94
N TYR A 81 17.50 10.03 6.88
CA TYR A 81 16.44 10.65 6.09
C TYR A 81 15.55 9.60 5.40
N ALA A 82 16.14 8.64 4.68
CA ALA A 82 15.40 7.59 3.99
C ALA A 82 14.61 6.70 4.96
N GLN A 83 15.13 6.48 6.17
CA GLN A 83 14.43 5.76 7.22
C GLN A 83 13.19 6.52 7.72
N LYS A 84 13.28 7.86 7.83
CA LYS A 84 12.13 8.71 8.16
C LYS A 84 11.09 8.68 7.04
N GLU A 85 11.51 8.86 5.79
CA GLU A 85 10.60 8.76 4.62
C GLU A 85 9.86 7.43 4.58
N LEU A 86 10.56 6.32 4.90
CA LEU A 86 9.95 5.01 4.96
C LEU A 86 8.85 4.94 6.03
N ASN A 87 9.10 5.51 7.21
CA ASN A 87 8.12 5.51 8.30
C ASN A 87 6.90 6.36 7.95
N ASP A 88 7.10 7.52 7.34
CA ASP A 88 6.03 8.39 6.87
C ASP A 88 5.18 7.68 5.80
N ALA A 89 5.82 6.99 4.85
CA ALA A 89 5.13 6.20 3.83
C ALA A 89 4.33 5.02 4.41
N LYS A 90 4.85 4.36 5.46
CA LYS A 90 4.13 3.29 6.17
C LYS A 90 2.88 3.83 6.86
N GLU A 91 2.97 4.97 7.53
CA GLU A 91 1.83 5.58 8.21
C GLU A 91 0.77 6.03 7.20
N GLN A 92 1.18 6.62 6.07
CA GLN A 92 0.24 6.99 5.00
C GLN A 92 -0.48 5.77 4.42
N LEU A 93 0.26 4.68 4.14
CA LEU A 93 -0.35 3.45 3.65
C LEU A 93 -1.38 2.89 4.64
N LYS A 94 -1.06 2.89 5.93
CA LYS A 94 -1.97 2.44 6.99
C LYS A 94 -3.25 3.28 7.01
N GLN A 95 -3.15 4.60 6.91
CA GLN A 95 -4.31 5.49 6.84
C GLN A 95 -5.18 5.20 5.61
N ASP A 96 -4.56 5.09 4.44
CA ASP A 96 -5.26 4.78 3.19
C ASP A 96 -5.96 3.42 3.23
N MET A 97 -5.34 2.41 3.85
CA MET A 97 -5.93 1.08 4.04
C MET A 97 -7.16 1.14 4.95
N ILE A 98 -7.07 1.84 6.09
CA ILE A 98 -8.19 2.02 7.02
C ILE A 98 -9.37 2.70 6.30
N GLU A 99 -9.10 3.73 5.51
CA GLU A 99 -10.16 4.39 4.73
C GLU A 99 -10.78 3.47 3.70
N TYR A 100 -9.96 2.73 2.95
CA TYR A 100 -10.45 1.76 1.97
C TYR A 100 -11.36 0.70 2.61
N GLU A 101 -10.96 0.15 3.76
CA GLU A 101 -11.76 -0.83 4.50
C GLU A 101 -13.09 -0.26 4.99
N LYS A 102 -13.09 0.99 5.49
CA LYS A 102 -14.33 1.68 5.89
C LYS A 102 -15.34 1.75 4.74
N TYR A 103 -14.91 2.19 3.55
CA TYR A 103 -15.82 2.28 2.41
C TYR A 103 -16.25 0.91 1.88
N LYS A 104 -15.37 -0.08 1.93
CA LYS A 104 -15.69 -1.46 1.55
C LYS A 104 -16.76 -2.06 2.48
N TYR A 105 -16.68 -1.75 3.77
CA TYR A 105 -17.69 -2.18 4.73
C TYR A 105 -19.05 -1.52 4.48
N LEU A 106 -19.08 -0.21 4.19
CA LEU A 106 -20.31 0.50 3.82
C LEU A 106 -20.96 -0.06 2.54
N GLU A 107 -20.13 -0.37 1.53
CA GLU A 107 -20.60 -1.03 0.31
C GLU A 107 -21.25 -2.39 0.61
N LEU A 108 -20.61 -3.21 1.46
CA LEU A 108 -21.13 -4.52 1.84
C LEU A 108 -22.50 -4.40 2.53
N GLN A 109 -22.67 -3.45 3.46
CA GLN A 109 -23.94 -3.19 4.10
C GLN A 109 -25.05 -2.78 3.12
N GLU A 110 -24.72 -2.00 2.08
CA GLU A 110 -25.68 -1.61 1.05
C GLU A 110 -26.08 -2.82 0.18
N ILE A 111 -25.12 -3.66 -0.20
CA ILE A 111 -25.39 -4.90 -0.95
C ILE A 111 -26.30 -5.82 -0.13
N GLU A 112 -26.04 -6.01 1.15
CA GLU A 112 -26.87 -6.84 2.02
C GLU A 112 -28.32 -6.33 2.11
N LYS A 113 -28.51 -5.00 2.19
CA LYS A 113 -29.85 -4.40 2.20
C LYS A 113 -30.58 -4.67 0.89
N VAL A 114 -29.91 -4.50 -0.25
CA VAL A 114 -30.49 -4.77 -1.58
C VAL A 114 -30.85 -6.25 -1.72
N LEU A 115 -29.96 -7.17 -1.32
CA LEU A 115 -30.22 -8.60 -1.37
C LEU A 115 -31.40 -9.02 -0.47
N LYS A 116 -31.52 -8.44 0.73
CA LYS A 116 -32.68 -8.69 1.61
C LYS A 116 -33.99 -8.21 0.98
N ALA A 117 -33.98 -7.02 0.36
CA ALA A 117 -35.16 -6.49 -0.33
C ALA A 117 -35.56 -7.37 -1.53
N GLN A 118 -34.59 -7.83 -2.33
CA GLN A 118 -34.84 -8.74 -3.45
C GLN A 118 -35.41 -10.07 -2.99
N LYS A 119 -34.82 -10.71 -1.98
CA LYS A 119 -35.35 -11.97 -1.41
C LYS A 119 -36.79 -11.84 -0.92
N LEU A 120 -37.12 -10.70 -0.31
CA LEU A 120 -38.49 -10.44 0.15
C LEU A 120 -39.46 -10.28 -1.03
N GLN A 121 -39.03 -9.61 -2.10
CA GLN A 121 -39.85 -9.46 -3.31
C GLN A 121 -40.04 -10.80 -4.01
N GLU A 122 -38.96 -11.58 -4.19
CA GLU A 122 -39.00 -12.92 -4.79
C GLU A 122 -39.94 -13.87 -4.02
N ALA A 123 -39.93 -13.80 -2.68
CA ALA A 123 -40.85 -14.60 -1.86
C ALA A 123 -42.32 -14.22 -2.08
N LYS A 124 -42.63 -12.91 -2.17
CA LYS A 124 -43.99 -12.43 -2.47
C LYS A 124 -44.44 -12.84 -3.87
N ASP A 125 -43.56 -12.70 -4.86
CA ASP A 125 -43.85 -13.08 -6.24
C ASP A 125 -44.12 -14.60 -6.34
N LEU A 126 -43.35 -15.42 -5.60
CA LEU A 126 -43.58 -16.87 -5.48
C LEU A 126 -44.93 -17.20 -4.84
N ASP A 127 -45.30 -16.51 -3.77
CA ASP A 127 -46.61 -16.69 -3.10
C ASP A 127 -47.77 -16.32 -4.05
N GLU A 128 -47.64 -15.21 -4.79
CA GLU A 128 -48.63 -14.80 -5.80
C GLU A 128 -48.77 -15.84 -6.92
N VAL A 129 -47.66 -16.35 -7.44
CA VAL A 129 -47.66 -17.41 -8.46
C VAL A 129 -48.31 -18.70 -7.93
N ALA A 130 -48.05 -19.06 -6.67
CA ALA A 130 -48.67 -20.21 -6.03
C ALA A 130 -50.19 -20.04 -5.91
N LEU A 131 -50.67 -18.87 -5.47
CA LEU A 131 -52.10 -18.54 -5.39
C LEU A 131 -52.77 -18.59 -6.77
N MET A 132 -52.13 -18.03 -7.81
CA MET A 132 -52.64 -18.04 -9.18
C MET A 132 -52.73 -19.47 -9.74
N THR A 133 -51.74 -20.30 -9.46
CA THR A 133 -51.69 -21.70 -9.91
C THR A 133 -52.74 -22.56 -9.18
N HIS A 134 -52.88 -22.38 -7.86
CA HIS A 134 -53.92 -23.03 -7.07
C HIS A 134 -55.32 -22.61 -7.53
N GLY A 135 -55.55 -21.29 -7.70
CA GLY A 135 -56.82 -20.75 -8.19
C GLY A 135 -57.21 -21.28 -9.58
N ARG A 136 -56.23 -21.45 -10.49
CA ARG A 136 -56.47 -22.11 -11.80
C ARG A 136 -56.87 -23.58 -11.66
N LYS A 137 -56.21 -24.35 -10.80
CA LYS A 137 -56.57 -25.76 -10.53
C LYS A 137 -57.98 -25.89 -9.96
N THR A 138 -58.38 -25.01 -9.05
CA THR A 138 -59.73 -25.03 -8.46
C THR A 138 -60.81 -24.69 -9.49
N LYS A 139 -60.57 -23.70 -10.36
CA LYS A 139 -61.50 -23.39 -11.47
C LYS A 139 -61.64 -24.53 -12.47
N MET A 140 -60.57 -25.27 -12.78
CA MET A 140 -60.66 -26.45 -13.65
C MET A 140 -61.43 -27.61 -13.01
N ARG A 141 -61.34 -27.81 -11.68
CA ARG A 141 -62.11 -28.84 -10.96
C ARG A 141 -63.60 -28.52 -10.79
N GLN A 142 -64.02 -27.26 -10.89
CA GLN A 142 -65.44 -26.86 -10.83
C GLN A 142 -66.12 -26.83 -12.20
N ALA A 143 -65.34 -26.89 -13.29
CA ALA A 143 -65.84 -26.92 -14.66
C ALA A 143 -65.87 -28.33 -15.28
N SER A 144 -65.52 -29.37 -14.49
CA SER A 144 -65.68 -30.79 -14.82
C SER A 144 -66.76 -31.39 -13.92
#